data_AF-A0A7X7MDA9-F1
#
_entry.id   AF-A0A7X7MDA9-F1
#
_cell.length_a   1.000
_cell.length_b   1.000
_cell.length_c   1.000
_cell.angle_alpha   90.00
_cell.angle_beta   90.00
_cell.angle_gamma   90.00
#
_symmetry.space_group_name_H-M   'P 1'
#
loop_
_entity.id
_entity.type
_entity.pdbx_description
1 polymer ?
#
loop_
_entity_poly.entity_id
_entity_poly.type
_entity_poly.pdbx_seq_one_letter_code
_entity_poly.pdbx_strand_id
1 'polypeptide(L)'
;PPAAAALPSLPGAPLPGAEALTPPTLAQHAVAGAATGPAPAQEPSNARLPRPALASTEAGLSTRAPEIRPEPAAERPAQTPPAMTMPLAATTRTPGALATVSGGPLAIRIGPGGEGSRAVTIGLAQYGGDWDWARHAMTFLGHQLRERTRLAINASDRVVSLGSPELAHLPFVYMTGHKDFRLSDAEVANLRAYLLGGGYLWADDSTHFQDETFDTAFRREIARILPEAALERLDMTFEGFRTGYDLTKGYKGYAIPPGDKYRLDYIEGARLGDRVAVVYTRNDYGDGLNIDEHTHPLHESLTDLGPGEMQEGAIRMGVNLTLYFLTHGKGEASFVDRTAATLRQQREAAAATAPAGAARPLPIFAAGAPWQREEWSDEGQLSLAEAAARLSFTVGAQRKCAFSLPQEPPVEVTTDDVVALQIRSGLRGGARLALAFTVGDRYFESRPVYIKPGDNLALFPCGEATFKTEAGGWAYRDLLPARAAIQRITLLVYSPASGELQLSQPRIIRADRTPGGSP
;
A
#
# COMPACT_ATOMS: atom_id res chain seq x y z
N PRO A 1 -40.44 40.98 -0.20
CA PRO A 1 -39.27 40.20 -0.68
C PRO A 1 -37.99 40.62 0.08
N PRO A 2 -37.51 39.82 1.05
CA PRO A 2 -36.15 39.99 1.54
C PRO A 2 -35.16 39.61 0.42
N ALA A 3 -34.08 40.36 0.27
CA ALA A 3 -33.06 40.07 -0.74
C ALA A 3 -32.30 38.79 -0.35
N ALA A 4 -32.21 37.83 -1.26
CA ALA A 4 -31.30 36.72 -1.11
C ALA A 4 -29.87 37.27 -1.12
N ALA A 5 -29.14 37.08 -0.02
CA ALA A 5 -27.71 37.36 0.01
C ALA A 5 -27.04 36.41 -1.00
N ALA A 6 -26.31 36.95 -1.98
CA ALA A 6 -25.62 36.14 -2.97
C ALA A 6 -24.58 35.26 -2.25
N LEU A 7 -24.77 33.93 -2.31
CA LEU A 7 -23.81 32.97 -1.80
C LEU A 7 -22.47 33.15 -2.51
N PRO A 8 -21.32 32.95 -1.81
CA PRO A 8 -20.01 33.18 -2.41
C PRO A 8 -19.80 32.28 -3.63
N SER A 9 -19.32 32.90 -4.71
CA SER A 9 -18.81 32.23 -5.90
C SER A 9 -17.71 31.24 -5.50
N LEU A 10 -17.81 30.00 -5.97
CA LEU A 10 -16.80 28.99 -5.64
C LEU A 10 -15.48 29.30 -6.35
N PRO A 11 -14.33 29.18 -5.67
CA PRO A 11 -13.04 29.50 -6.25
C PRO A 11 -12.68 28.48 -7.33
N GLY A 12 -12.42 28.96 -8.55
CA GLY A 12 -11.94 28.16 -9.69
C GLY A 12 -10.48 27.70 -9.57
N ALA A 13 -10.00 27.44 -8.35
CA ALA A 13 -8.62 27.05 -8.11
C ALA A 13 -8.31 25.64 -8.68
N PRO A 14 -7.10 25.42 -9.23
CA PRO A 14 -6.60 24.07 -9.44
C PRO A 14 -6.42 23.43 -8.06
N LEU A 15 -7.29 22.48 -7.73
CA LEU A 15 -7.23 21.73 -6.48
C LEU A 15 -6.31 20.52 -6.68
N PRO A 16 -5.40 20.22 -5.73
CA PRO A 16 -4.50 19.07 -5.85
C PRO A 16 -5.28 17.78 -6.09
N GLY A 17 -4.93 17.05 -7.16
CA GLY A 17 -5.56 15.79 -7.55
C GLY A 17 -5.99 15.67 -9.03
N ALA A 18 -6.08 16.77 -9.78
CA ALA A 18 -6.35 16.72 -11.23
C ALA A 18 -5.08 16.58 -12.08
N GLU A 19 -3.95 17.09 -11.61
CA GLU A 19 -2.74 17.28 -12.42
C GLU A 19 -2.01 15.94 -12.77
N ALA A 20 -2.29 14.86 -12.04
CA ALA A 20 -1.45 13.66 -12.01
C ALA A 20 -1.81 12.52 -12.99
N LEU A 21 -2.85 12.62 -13.83
CA LEU A 21 -3.22 11.52 -14.76
C LEU A 21 -3.09 11.87 -16.27
N THR A 22 -2.23 12.82 -16.63
CA THR A 22 -1.95 13.13 -18.06
C THR A 22 -0.95 12.11 -18.62
N PRO A 23 -1.32 11.27 -19.61
CA PRO A 23 -0.34 10.37 -20.25
C PRO A 23 0.62 11.18 -21.14
N PRO A 24 1.94 10.92 -21.12
CA PRO A 24 2.85 11.54 -22.07
C PRO A 24 2.49 11.12 -23.50
N THR A 25 2.46 12.10 -24.40
CA THR A 25 2.02 11.89 -25.78
C THR A 25 3.05 11.08 -26.57
N LEU A 26 2.61 10.00 -27.23
CA LEU A 26 3.44 9.20 -28.14
C LEU A 26 3.81 10.02 -29.40
N ALA A 27 5.00 10.62 -29.41
CA ALA A 27 5.61 11.16 -30.62
C ALA A 27 6.32 10.02 -31.39
N GLN A 28 5.82 9.70 -32.58
CA GLN A 28 6.35 8.63 -33.44
C GLN A 28 7.61 9.05 -34.20
N HIS A 29 8.44 8.07 -34.57
CA HIS A 29 9.72 8.25 -35.26
C HIS A 29 9.65 8.86 -36.66
N ALA A 30 10.70 9.59 -37.04
CA ALA A 30 11.19 9.70 -38.42
C ALA A 30 12.74 9.68 -38.41
N VAL A 31 13.37 9.32 -39.54
CA VAL A 31 14.75 8.78 -39.61
C VAL A 31 15.65 9.52 -40.63
N ALA A 32 16.95 9.59 -40.30
CA ALA A 32 18.12 9.84 -41.17
C ALA A 32 18.44 11.25 -41.69
N GLY A 33 19.75 11.53 -41.79
CA GLY A 33 20.35 12.68 -42.48
C GLY A 33 21.69 13.10 -41.85
N ALA A 34 22.81 12.93 -42.55
CA ALA A 34 24.16 13.20 -42.02
C ALA A 34 24.91 14.30 -42.78
N ALA A 35 25.86 14.92 -42.05
CA ALA A 35 27.13 15.53 -42.50
C ALA A 35 27.22 17.04 -42.85
N THR A 36 28.45 17.55 -42.59
CA THR A 36 29.12 18.80 -43.03
C THR A 36 28.73 20.15 -42.39
N GLY A 37 29.75 20.88 -41.90
CA GLY A 37 29.72 22.33 -41.58
C GLY A 37 30.09 23.21 -42.79
N PRO A 38 30.57 24.47 -42.65
CA PRO A 38 31.40 25.00 -41.55
C PRO A 38 30.98 26.38 -40.96
N ALA A 39 31.77 26.88 -40.00
CA ALA A 39 31.75 28.24 -39.41
C ALA A 39 32.66 29.21 -40.23
N PRO A 40 32.99 30.48 -39.85
CA PRO A 40 32.80 31.26 -38.59
C PRO A 40 31.80 32.44 -38.78
N ALA A 41 31.63 33.48 -37.94
CA ALA A 41 32.26 33.99 -36.70
C ALA A 41 31.14 34.63 -35.79
N GLN A 42 31.32 35.45 -34.73
CA GLN A 42 32.45 36.12 -34.04
C GLN A 42 32.02 36.49 -32.59
N GLU A 43 32.93 36.85 -31.68
CA GLU A 43 32.60 37.37 -30.32
C GLU A 43 32.66 38.91 -30.21
N PRO A 44 32.15 39.53 -29.11
CA PRO A 44 33.03 39.78 -27.96
C PRO A 44 32.42 39.68 -26.53
N SER A 45 33.20 39.08 -25.62
CA SER A 45 33.54 39.53 -24.24
C SER A 45 32.49 39.76 -23.12
N ASN A 46 32.57 38.89 -22.11
CA ASN A 46 32.59 39.14 -20.65
C ASN A 46 31.59 40.08 -19.93
N ALA A 47 30.78 39.47 -19.04
CA ALA A 47 30.64 39.93 -17.65
C ALA A 47 30.21 38.78 -16.71
N ARG A 48 31.00 38.49 -15.66
CA ARG A 48 30.60 37.66 -14.51
C ARG A 48 30.38 38.57 -13.30
N LEU A 49 29.32 38.34 -12.53
CA LEU A 49 29.18 38.85 -11.15
C LEU A 49 28.78 37.71 -10.19
N PRO A 50 29.12 37.80 -8.88
CA PRO A 50 29.26 36.62 -8.02
C PRO A 50 28.10 36.38 -7.05
N ARG A 51 28.06 35.18 -6.47
CA ARG A 51 27.21 34.83 -5.32
C ARG A 51 27.74 35.48 -4.03
N PRO A 52 26.89 36.02 -3.15
CA PRO A 52 27.31 36.46 -1.82
C PRO A 52 27.41 35.28 -0.85
N ALA A 53 28.45 35.27 -0.03
CA ALA A 53 28.50 34.54 1.23
C ALA A 53 28.10 35.49 2.36
N LEU A 54 27.43 34.98 3.40
CA LEU A 54 27.21 35.71 4.65
C LEU A 54 27.91 34.97 5.78
N ALA A 55 28.80 35.69 6.46
CA ALA A 55 29.62 35.17 7.54
C ALA A 55 28.93 35.33 8.89
N SER A 56 29.28 34.43 9.82
CA SER A 56 28.88 34.46 11.22
C SER A 56 29.56 35.60 11.98
N THR A 57 28.85 36.21 12.93
CA THR A 57 29.44 37.01 14.01
C THR A 57 28.85 36.57 15.35
N GLU A 58 29.73 36.24 16.30
CA GLU A 58 29.37 35.87 17.67
C GLU A 58 29.08 37.10 18.55
N ALA A 59 28.25 36.94 19.59
CA ALA A 59 28.65 37.07 21.01
C ALA A 59 27.41 37.15 21.93
N GLY A 60 27.38 36.40 23.05
CA GLY A 60 26.44 36.68 24.14
C GLY A 60 25.97 35.54 25.06
N LEU A 61 26.87 34.95 25.87
CA LEU A 61 26.62 34.39 27.22
C LEU A 61 25.46 33.36 27.41
N SER A 62 25.70 32.05 27.59
CA SER A 62 26.35 31.35 28.73
C SER A 62 25.38 30.78 29.79
N THR A 63 25.13 29.47 29.74
CA THR A 63 24.95 28.59 30.91
C THR A 63 25.50 27.19 30.59
N ARG A 64 26.25 26.58 31.53
CA ARG A 64 26.87 25.25 31.38
C ARG A 64 25.93 24.10 31.75
N ALA A 65 26.08 22.96 31.07
CA ALA A 65 25.79 21.62 31.58
C ALA A 65 27.04 20.72 31.33
N PRO A 66 27.34 19.71 32.17
CA PRO A 66 28.65 19.07 32.19
C PRO A 66 28.81 17.92 31.18
N GLU A 67 30.00 17.81 30.59
CA GLU A 67 30.44 16.63 29.82
C GLU A 67 30.72 15.44 30.75
N ILE A 68 30.26 14.26 30.38
CA ILE A 68 30.68 12.98 30.98
C ILE A 68 31.69 12.32 30.02
N ARG A 69 32.94 12.15 30.48
CA ARG A 69 33.95 11.37 29.74
C ARG A 69 33.68 9.87 29.90
N PRO A 70 33.79 9.06 28.83
CA PRO A 70 33.91 7.61 28.97
C PRO A 70 35.34 7.22 29.39
N GLU A 71 35.48 6.32 30.36
CA GLU A 71 36.76 5.69 30.72
C GLU A 71 37.13 4.55 29.76
N PRO A 72 38.43 4.22 29.61
CA PRO A 72 38.89 3.13 28.75
C PRO A 72 38.63 1.75 29.38
N ALA A 73 38.16 0.80 28.57
CA ALA A 73 37.92 -0.57 29.00
C ALA A 73 39.24 -1.34 29.25
N ALA A 74 39.32 -2.03 30.38
CA ALA A 74 40.48 -2.84 30.75
C ALA A 74 40.45 -4.24 30.10
N GLU A 75 41.59 -4.68 29.56
CA GLU A 75 41.77 -6.04 29.00
C GLU A 75 41.66 -7.12 30.09
N ARG A 76 41.11 -8.29 29.72
CA ARG A 76 41.27 -9.56 30.45
C ARG A 76 41.52 -10.72 29.47
N PRO A 77 42.31 -11.74 29.88
CA PRO A 77 42.98 -12.64 28.93
C PRO A 77 42.11 -13.80 28.44
N ALA A 78 42.49 -14.33 27.27
CA ALA A 78 41.85 -15.48 26.63
C ALA A 78 41.91 -16.76 27.49
N GLN A 79 40.83 -17.54 27.48
CA GLN A 79 40.76 -18.87 28.08
C GLN A 79 40.55 -19.94 27.01
N THR A 80 41.43 -20.94 26.99
CA THR A 80 41.34 -22.10 26.10
C THR A 80 40.33 -23.11 26.67
N PRO A 81 39.38 -23.64 25.87
CA PRO A 81 38.49 -24.70 26.33
C PRO A 81 39.23 -26.05 26.48
N PRO A 82 38.89 -26.88 27.49
CA PRO A 82 39.56 -28.16 27.71
C PRO A 82 39.05 -29.26 26.76
N ALA A 83 39.92 -30.22 26.46
CA ALA A 83 39.54 -31.43 25.72
C ALA A 83 38.68 -32.36 26.58
N MET A 84 37.57 -32.86 26.04
CA MET A 84 36.77 -33.92 26.67
C MET A 84 36.98 -35.27 26.00
N THR A 85 37.38 -36.25 26.80
CA THR A 85 37.62 -37.64 26.40
C THR A 85 36.30 -38.43 26.36
N MET A 86 36.12 -39.24 25.31
CA MET A 86 34.96 -40.14 25.15
C MET A 86 35.08 -41.37 26.07
N PRO A 87 34.00 -41.79 26.76
CA PRO A 87 33.91 -43.14 27.32
C PRO A 87 33.44 -44.14 26.25
N LEU A 88 34.23 -45.19 26.04
CA LEU A 88 33.90 -46.32 25.18
C LEU A 88 33.02 -47.32 25.95
N ALA A 89 31.79 -47.55 25.50
CA ALA A 89 30.95 -48.65 25.97
C ALA A 89 30.33 -49.37 24.77
N ALA A 90 30.75 -50.61 24.53
CA ALA A 90 30.29 -51.42 23.42
C ALA A 90 29.10 -52.28 23.85
N THR A 91 28.01 -52.25 23.07
CA THR A 91 26.97 -53.29 23.08
C THR A 91 26.76 -53.77 21.65
N THR A 92 26.56 -55.08 21.50
CA THR A 92 26.70 -55.83 20.24
C THR A 92 25.53 -55.66 19.25
N ARG A 93 25.83 -55.92 17.97
CA ARG A 93 25.01 -55.69 16.78
C ARG A 93 23.63 -56.38 16.78
N THR A 94 22.66 -55.71 16.15
CA THR A 94 21.70 -56.36 15.23
C THR A 94 21.64 -55.56 13.93
N PRO A 95 21.89 -56.15 12.74
CA PRO A 95 21.79 -55.44 11.47
C PRO A 95 20.35 -55.49 10.93
N GLY A 96 19.66 -54.34 10.85
CA GLY A 96 18.31 -54.31 10.25
C GLY A 96 17.40 -53.18 10.71
N ALA A 97 17.77 -51.93 10.43
CA ALA A 97 16.83 -50.83 10.22
C ALA A 97 17.62 -49.62 9.68
N LEU A 98 17.30 -49.14 8.47
CA LEU A 98 17.52 -47.71 8.22
C LEU A 98 16.58 -46.97 9.17
N ALA A 99 17.12 -46.09 10.01
CA ALA A 99 16.31 -45.16 10.75
C ALA A 99 15.58 -44.26 9.74
N THR A 100 14.30 -44.54 9.51
CA THR A 100 13.44 -43.68 8.70
C THR A 100 13.33 -42.34 9.40
N VAL A 101 14.00 -41.33 8.83
CA VAL A 101 13.80 -39.93 9.21
C VAL A 101 12.37 -39.56 8.80
N SER A 102 11.43 -39.83 9.71
CA SER A 102 10.01 -39.48 9.55
C SER A 102 9.84 -37.98 9.77
N GLY A 103 10.21 -37.23 8.74
CA GLY A 103 10.15 -35.78 8.65
C GLY A 103 9.68 -35.37 7.27
N GLY A 104 8.41 -35.68 6.96
CA GLY A 104 7.77 -35.18 5.74
C GLY A 104 7.74 -33.64 5.71
N PRO A 105 7.41 -33.04 4.54
CA PRO A 105 7.42 -31.58 4.36
C PRO A 105 6.60 -30.88 5.45
N LEU A 106 7.00 -29.65 5.80
CA LEU A 106 6.47 -28.82 6.89
C LEU A 106 4.97 -28.49 6.75
N ALA A 107 4.12 -29.50 6.91
CA ALA A 107 2.67 -29.38 6.89
C ALA A 107 2.19 -28.77 8.21
N ILE A 108 2.03 -27.45 8.22
CA ILE A 108 1.34 -26.75 9.29
C ILE A 108 -0.13 -27.16 9.22
N ARG A 109 -0.61 -27.87 10.25
CA ARG A 109 -2.05 -28.10 10.42
C ARG A 109 -2.68 -26.81 10.88
N ILE A 110 -3.57 -26.26 10.05
CA ILE A 110 -4.31 -25.05 10.38
C ILE A 110 -5.68 -25.44 10.94
N GLY A 111 -6.04 -24.90 12.11
CA GLY A 111 -7.30 -25.15 12.80
C GLY A 111 -7.64 -24.04 13.79
N PRO A 112 -8.85 -24.04 14.36
CA PRO A 112 -9.23 -23.10 15.41
C PRO A 112 -8.32 -23.33 16.64
N GLY A 113 -7.74 -22.26 17.17
CA GLY A 113 -6.63 -22.28 18.13
C GLY A 113 -6.76 -23.34 19.24
N GLY A 114 -6.02 -24.42 19.05
CA GLY A 114 -5.84 -25.53 19.99
C GLY A 114 -4.41 -26.08 19.82
N GLU A 115 -3.90 -26.75 20.85
CA GLU A 115 -2.50 -27.20 21.02
C GLU A 115 -1.91 -27.79 19.72
N GLY A 116 -1.11 -26.98 19.02
CA GLY A 116 -0.67 -27.31 17.65
C GLY A 116 -0.07 -26.17 16.82
N SER A 117 -0.06 -24.93 17.32
CA SER A 117 0.73 -23.84 16.72
C SER A 117 2.20 -24.25 16.67
N ARG A 118 2.72 -24.44 15.45
CA ARG A 118 4.17 -24.42 15.20
C ARG A 118 4.57 -22.97 14.95
N ALA A 119 5.56 -22.49 15.68
CA ALA A 119 6.17 -21.19 15.44
C ALA A 119 6.83 -21.18 14.05
N VAL A 120 6.13 -20.63 13.07
CA VAL A 120 6.66 -20.39 11.72
C VAL A 120 7.52 -19.15 11.77
N THR A 121 8.83 -19.33 11.58
CA THR A 121 9.76 -18.19 11.41
C THR A 121 9.97 -17.92 9.93
N ILE A 122 9.87 -16.65 9.55
CA ILE A 122 10.26 -16.16 8.22
C ILE A 122 11.69 -15.63 8.37
N GLY A 123 12.62 -16.06 7.52
CA GLY A 123 14.00 -15.58 7.57
C GLY A 123 14.23 -14.42 6.61
N LEU A 124 14.90 -13.36 7.08
CA LEU A 124 15.49 -12.33 6.22
C LEU A 124 16.88 -12.80 5.77
N ALA A 125 17.08 -12.97 4.47
CA ALA A 125 18.35 -13.36 3.88
C ALA A 125 19.42 -12.30 4.15
N GLN A 126 20.52 -12.69 4.81
CA GLN A 126 21.75 -11.91 4.84
C GLN A 126 22.72 -12.42 3.78
N TYR A 127 23.23 -11.51 2.96
CA TYR A 127 24.17 -11.75 1.88
C TYR A 127 25.13 -10.56 1.74
N GLY A 128 26.17 -10.71 0.92
CA GLY A 128 27.12 -9.62 0.62
C GLY A 128 26.48 -8.50 -0.21
N GLY A 129 25.83 -7.53 0.45
CA GLY A 129 25.11 -6.42 -0.15
C GLY A 129 24.31 -5.62 0.88
N ASP A 130 23.29 -4.91 0.43
CA ASP A 130 22.35 -4.08 1.20
C ASP A 130 21.08 -4.86 1.59
N TRP A 131 21.32 -6.02 2.20
CA TRP A 131 20.31 -7.04 2.53
C TRP A 131 19.26 -6.61 3.57
N ASP A 132 19.49 -5.50 4.28
CA ASP A 132 18.65 -5.03 5.38
C ASP A 132 17.83 -3.78 5.07
N TRP A 133 17.62 -3.45 3.80
CA TRP A 133 16.78 -2.33 3.36
C TRP A 133 15.36 -2.40 3.95
N ALA A 134 14.56 -3.39 3.54
CA ALA A 134 13.22 -3.62 4.08
C ALA A 134 13.23 -4.53 5.34
N ARG A 135 14.18 -4.31 6.29
CA ARG A 135 14.46 -5.18 7.45
C ARG A 135 13.20 -5.62 8.22
N HIS A 136 12.24 -4.73 8.41
CA HIS A 136 11.05 -4.97 9.24
C HIS A 136 9.85 -5.53 8.47
N ALA A 137 9.91 -5.62 7.14
CA ALA A 137 8.78 -6.03 6.31
C ALA A 137 8.18 -7.37 6.72
N MET A 138 9.02 -8.35 7.10
CA MET A 138 8.55 -9.67 7.53
C MET A 138 7.91 -9.65 8.92
N THR A 139 8.31 -8.73 9.80
CA THR A 139 7.67 -8.51 11.11
C THR A 139 6.29 -7.87 10.92
N PHE A 140 6.15 -6.85 10.06
CA PHE A 140 4.85 -6.30 9.68
C PHE A 140 3.94 -7.33 9.01
N LEU A 141 4.47 -8.13 8.06
CA LEU A 141 3.73 -9.20 7.42
C LEU A 141 3.28 -10.28 8.41
N GLY A 142 4.11 -10.63 9.40
CA GLY A 142 3.74 -11.54 10.48
C GLY A 142 2.59 -11.03 11.35
N HIS A 143 2.63 -9.75 11.72
CA HIS A 143 1.52 -9.09 12.40
C HIS A 143 0.24 -9.18 11.55
N GLN A 144 0.30 -8.81 10.28
CA GLN A 144 -0.85 -8.87 9.38
C GLN A 144 -1.36 -10.30 9.16
N LEU A 145 -0.48 -11.30 9.08
CA LEU A 145 -0.85 -12.72 9.03
C LEU A 145 -1.60 -13.13 10.30
N ARG A 146 -1.08 -12.80 11.49
CA ARG A 146 -1.70 -13.10 12.78
C ARG A 146 -3.11 -12.49 12.87
N GLU A 147 -3.24 -11.21 12.59
CA GLU A 147 -4.53 -10.49 12.67
C GLU A 147 -5.55 -10.98 11.63
N ARG A 148 -5.11 -11.24 10.38
CA ARG A 148 -6.02 -11.56 9.26
C ARG A 148 -6.36 -13.04 9.12
N THR A 149 -5.51 -13.95 9.60
CA THR A 149 -5.70 -15.40 9.41
C THR A 149 -5.92 -16.17 10.71
N ARG A 150 -5.69 -15.54 11.88
CA ARG A 150 -5.61 -16.19 13.20
C ARG A 150 -4.58 -17.33 13.28
N LEU A 151 -3.70 -17.45 12.29
CA LEU A 151 -2.53 -18.30 12.37
C LEU A 151 -1.61 -17.74 13.46
N ALA A 152 -1.30 -18.58 14.44
CA ALA A 152 -0.24 -18.31 15.41
C ALA A 152 1.13 -18.51 14.72
N ILE A 153 1.47 -17.56 13.84
CA ILE A 153 2.77 -17.38 13.19
C ILE A 153 3.56 -16.37 14.02
N ASN A 154 4.77 -16.77 14.43
CA ASN A 154 5.73 -15.89 15.08
C ASN A 154 6.74 -15.42 14.03
N ALA A 155 6.35 -14.47 13.18
CA ALA A 155 7.37 -13.75 12.41
C ALA A 155 8.21 -12.91 13.36
N SER A 156 9.49 -12.80 13.04
CA SER A 156 10.48 -12.03 13.78
C SER A 156 11.51 -11.51 12.78
N ASP A 157 12.32 -10.54 13.19
CA ASP A 157 13.45 -10.03 12.41
C ASP A 157 14.62 -11.05 12.34
N ARG A 158 14.34 -12.36 12.12
CA ARG A 158 15.35 -13.41 12.09
C ARG A 158 16.18 -13.29 10.82
N VAL A 159 17.31 -12.62 10.96
CA VAL A 159 18.39 -12.60 9.97
C VAL A 159 19.01 -14.00 9.85
N VAL A 160 19.13 -14.52 8.63
CA VAL A 160 19.80 -15.79 8.34
C VAL A 160 20.73 -15.61 7.13
N SER A 161 22.02 -15.85 7.34
CA SER A 161 23.01 -15.82 6.24
C SER A 161 22.71 -16.87 5.19
N LEU A 162 22.85 -16.52 3.91
CA LEU A 162 22.70 -17.45 2.79
C LEU A 162 23.73 -18.60 2.80
N GLY A 163 24.83 -18.47 3.54
CA GLY A 163 25.81 -19.55 3.75
C GLY A 163 25.49 -20.46 4.96
N SER A 164 24.43 -20.15 5.72
CA SER A 164 24.12 -20.86 6.96
C SER A 164 23.31 -22.15 6.72
N PRO A 165 23.63 -23.27 7.40
CA PRO A 165 22.78 -24.46 7.37
C PRO A 165 21.40 -24.22 8.01
N GLU A 166 21.22 -23.13 8.76
CA GLU A 166 19.91 -22.77 9.34
C GLU A 166 18.81 -22.52 8.31
N LEU A 167 19.17 -22.19 7.05
CA LEU A 167 18.19 -22.05 5.96
C LEU A 167 17.29 -23.28 5.85
N ALA A 168 17.85 -24.50 6.02
CA ALA A 168 17.12 -25.75 5.90
C ALA A 168 15.97 -25.91 6.93
N HIS A 169 15.94 -25.09 7.98
CA HIS A 169 14.85 -25.07 8.98
C HIS A 169 13.75 -24.05 8.67
N LEU A 170 13.92 -23.20 7.65
CA LEU A 170 12.94 -22.18 7.25
C LEU A 170 12.05 -22.70 6.11
N PRO A 171 10.72 -22.51 6.16
CA PRO A 171 9.84 -22.89 5.05
C PRO A 171 10.04 -21.99 3.83
N PHE A 172 10.33 -20.70 4.04
CA PHE A 172 10.77 -19.78 3.00
C PHE A 172 11.68 -18.69 3.58
N VAL A 173 12.37 -18.01 2.68
CA VAL A 173 13.30 -16.92 2.97
C VAL A 173 12.88 -15.70 2.14
N TYR A 174 12.92 -14.52 2.75
CA TYR A 174 12.71 -13.23 2.10
C TYR A 174 14.07 -12.55 1.84
N MET A 175 14.25 -11.98 0.66
CA MET A 175 15.45 -11.28 0.22
C MET A 175 15.05 -9.94 -0.39
N THR A 176 15.70 -8.86 0.04
CA THR A 176 15.46 -7.48 -0.42
C THR A 176 16.79 -6.78 -0.66
N GLY A 177 16.79 -5.73 -1.48
CA GLY A 177 17.94 -4.85 -1.71
C GLY A 177 17.66 -3.82 -2.81
N HIS A 178 18.56 -2.87 -2.96
CA HIS A 178 18.56 -1.84 -4.01
C HIS A 178 19.94 -1.64 -4.68
N LYS A 179 20.96 -2.46 -4.38
CA LYS A 179 22.31 -2.38 -4.98
C LYS A 179 22.73 -3.67 -5.67
N ASP A 180 23.90 -3.62 -6.33
CA ASP A 180 24.55 -4.81 -6.89
C ASP A 180 25.16 -5.64 -5.74
N PHE A 181 25.04 -6.96 -5.84
CA PHE A 181 25.48 -7.89 -4.80
C PHE A 181 26.09 -9.15 -5.43
N ARG A 182 27.06 -9.76 -4.75
CA ARG A 182 27.73 -10.96 -5.24
C ARG A 182 27.67 -12.05 -4.19
N LEU A 183 27.07 -13.19 -4.55
CA LEU A 183 27.06 -14.36 -3.68
C LEU A 183 28.38 -15.10 -3.82
N SER A 184 28.96 -15.49 -2.68
CA SER A 184 30.05 -16.46 -2.64
C SER A 184 29.59 -17.82 -3.17
N ASP A 185 30.52 -18.65 -3.63
CA ASP A 185 30.19 -20.00 -4.11
C ASP A 185 29.56 -20.87 -3.01
N ALA A 186 29.87 -20.59 -1.74
CA ALA A 186 29.24 -21.24 -0.59
C ALA A 186 27.76 -20.84 -0.42
N GLU A 187 27.43 -19.55 -0.54
CA GLU A 187 26.05 -19.07 -0.51
C GLU A 187 25.25 -19.60 -1.71
N VAL A 188 25.84 -19.61 -2.91
CA VAL A 188 25.21 -20.17 -4.12
C VAL A 188 24.92 -21.67 -3.93
N ALA A 189 25.90 -22.45 -3.47
CA ALA A 189 25.74 -23.89 -3.26
C ALA A 189 24.69 -24.20 -2.17
N ASN A 190 24.70 -23.45 -1.07
CA ASN A 190 23.79 -23.66 0.06
C ASN A 190 22.34 -23.23 -0.28
N LEU A 191 22.15 -22.08 -0.92
CA LEU A 191 20.82 -21.64 -1.39
C LEU A 191 20.28 -22.56 -2.50
N ARG A 192 21.14 -23.08 -3.38
CA ARG A 192 20.76 -24.13 -4.35
C ARG A 192 20.29 -25.40 -3.63
N ALA A 193 21.04 -25.90 -2.65
CA ALA A 193 20.69 -27.08 -1.88
C ALA A 193 19.37 -26.88 -1.11
N TYR A 194 19.15 -25.70 -0.53
CA TYR A 194 17.91 -25.31 0.13
C TYR A 194 16.70 -25.34 -0.81
N LEU A 195 16.81 -24.70 -1.97
CA LEU A 195 15.73 -24.64 -2.97
C LEU A 195 15.42 -26.03 -3.54
N LEU A 196 16.44 -26.82 -3.90
CA LEU A 196 16.26 -28.21 -4.35
C LEU A 196 15.66 -29.11 -3.24
N GLY A 197 16.00 -28.85 -1.97
CA GLY A 197 15.49 -29.56 -0.80
C GLY A 197 14.03 -29.25 -0.42
N GLY A 198 13.36 -28.34 -1.15
CA GLY A 198 11.95 -27.97 -0.91
C GLY A 198 11.75 -26.60 -0.27
N GLY A 199 12.83 -25.87 0.04
CA GLY A 199 12.77 -24.48 0.49
C GLY A 199 12.28 -23.53 -0.60
N TYR A 200 11.82 -22.34 -0.19
CA TYR A 200 11.31 -21.29 -1.09
C TYR A 200 12.04 -19.97 -0.90
N LEU A 201 12.20 -19.20 -1.98
CA LEU A 201 12.75 -17.84 -1.95
C LEU A 201 11.71 -16.85 -2.47
N TRP A 202 11.49 -15.77 -1.72
CA TRP A 202 10.87 -14.55 -2.21
C TRP A 202 11.95 -13.48 -2.28
N ALA A 203 12.32 -13.06 -3.49
CA ALA A 203 13.20 -11.93 -3.73
C ALA A 203 12.38 -10.71 -4.18
N ASP A 204 12.69 -9.54 -3.62
CA ASP A 204 11.92 -8.31 -3.79
C ASP A 204 12.86 -7.13 -4.07
N ASP A 205 12.76 -6.59 -5.28
CA ASP A 205 13.59 -5.50 -5.78
C ASP A 205 13.04 -4.14 -5.31
N SER A 206 13.75 -3.54 -4.36
CA SER A 206 13.44 -2.23 -3.75
C SER A 206 14.21 -1.06 -4.39
N THR A 207 14.84 -1.25 -5.55
CA THR A 207 15.49 -0.16 -6.32
C THR A 207 14.55 1.01 -6.63
N HIS A 208 15.11 2.18 -6.91
CA HIS A 208 14.36 3.36 -7.35
C HIS A 208 13.83 3.19 -8.79
N PHE A 209 12.91 4.05 -9.22
CA PHE A 209 12.38 4.04 -10.58
C PHE A 209 13.51 4.15 -11.62
N GLN A 210 13.45 3.34 -12.68
CA GLN A 210 14.47 3.17 -13.74
C GLN A 210 15.84 2.62 -13.30
N ASP A 211 16.03 2.27 -12.03
CA ASP A 211 17.23 1.57 -11.58
C ASP A 211 17.06 0.04 -11.78
N GLU A 212 18.03 -0.56 -12.47
CA GLU A 212 18.08 -1.98 -12.84
C GLU A 212 19.21 -2.71 -12.11
N THR A 213 19.84 -2.08 -11.11
CA THR A 213 21.06 -2.58 -10.47
C THR A 213 20.81 -3.89 -9.72
N PHE A 214 19.78 -3.94 -8.86
CA PHE A 214 19.41 -5.16 -8.14
C PHE A 214 18.85 -6.23 -9.08
N ASP A 215 18.08 -5.87 -10.12
CA ASP A 215 17.56 -6.81 -11.12
C ASP A 215 18.68 -7.52 -11.89
N THR A 216 19.66 -6.74 -12.36
CA THR A 216 20.86 -7.24 -13.02
C THR A 216 21.66 -8.17 -12.11
N ALA A 217 21.74 -7.85 -10.81
CA ALA A 217 22.37 -8.70 -9.82
C ALA A 217 21.58 -10.00 -9.60
N PHE A 218 20.28 -9.91 -9.33
CA PHE A 218 19.43 -11.04 -9.02
C PHE A 218 19.34 -12.04 -10.18
N ARG A 219 19.13 -11.59 -11.42
CA ARG A 219 19.09 -12.47 -12.61
C ARG A 219 20.41 -13.23 -12.81
N ARG A 220 21.53 -12.59 -12.53
CA ARG A 220 22.88 -13.16 -12.65
C ARG A 220 23.16 -14.19 -11.56
N GLU A 221 22.82 -13.88 -10.31
CA GLU A 221 23.07 -14.78 -9.18
C GLU A 221 22.07 -15.96 -9.18
N ILE A 222 20.79 -15.75 -9.54
CA ILE A 222 19.81 -16.85 -9.64
C ILE A 222 20.17 -17.83 -10.77
N ALA A 223 20.77 -17.37 -11.87
CA ALA A 223 21.30 -18.25 -12.92
C ALA A 223 22.51 -19.10 -12.45
N ARG A 224 23.27 -18.65 -11.44
CA ARG A 224 24.30 -19.48 -10.77
C ARG A 224 23.68 -20.50 -9.82
N ILE A 225 22.59 -20.13 -9.14
CA ILE A 225 21.89 -20.98 -8.16
C ILE A 225 21.06 -22.07 -8.86
N LEU A 226 20.26 -21.72 -9.87
CA LEU A 226 19.36 -22.61 -10.62
C LEU A 226 19.57 -22.48 -12.16
N PRO A 227 20.72 -22.91 -12.71
CA PRO A 227 20.95 -22.89 -14.16
C PRO A 227 19.93 -23.70 -14.98
N GLU A 228 19.20 -24.62 -14.36
CA GLU A 228 18.12 -25.40 -14.98
C GLU A 228 16.74 -24.73 -14.97
N ALA A 229 16.56 -23.63 -14.21
CA ALA A 229 15.26 -23.00 -14.01
C ALA A 229 15.35 -21.47 -14.23
N ALA A 230 15.00 -21.04 -15.45
CA ALA A 230 14.90 -19.63 -15.77
C ALA A 230 13.79 -18.93 -14.98
N LEU A 231 13.94 -17.62 -14.76
CA LEU A 231 12.84 -16.76 -14.35
C LEU A 231 11.88 -16.58 -15.53
N GLU A 232 10.60 -16.84 -15.29
CA GLU A 232 9.50 -16.62 -16.24
C GLU A 232 8.39 -15.76 -15.60
N ARG A 233 7.64 -15.02 -16.43
CA ARG A 233 6.42 -14.33 -16.00
C ARG A 233 5.40 -15.36 -15.49
N LEU A 234 4.98 -15.22 -14.24
CA LEU A 234 3.89 -16.03 -13.69
C LEU A 234 2.55 -15.49 -14.22
N ASP A 235 1.73 -16.40 -14.76
CA ASP A 235 0.37 -16.09 -15.19
C ASP A 235 -0.63 -16.19 -14.03
N MET A 236 -1.89 -15.80 -14.29
CA MET A 236 -2.96 -15.87 -13.29
C MET A 236 -3.38 -17.31 -12.93
N THR A 237 -2.77 -18.35 -13.53
CA THR A 237 -2.96 -19.74 -13.11
C THR A 237 -2.16 -20.08 -11.85
N PHE A 238 -1.08 -19.34 -11.57
CA PHE A 238 -0.26 -19.51 -10.37
C PHE A 238 -1.07 -19.43 -9.06
N GLU A 239 -1.00 -20.48 -8.24
CA GLU A 239 -1.77 -20.59 -6.99
C GLU A 239 -1.45 -19.47 -5.99
N GLY A 240 -0.25 -18.88 -6.05
CA GLY A 240 0.09 -17.71 -5.24
C GLY A 240 -0.85 -16.52 -5.49
N PHE A 241 -1.51 -16.39 -6.64
CA PHE A 241 -2.53 -15.35 -6.84
C PHE A 241 -3.90 -15.66 -6.21
N ARG A 242 -4.10 -16.83 -5.59
CA ARG A 242 -5.38 -17.23 -4.97
C ARG A 242 -5.30 -17.94 -3.61
N THR A 243 -4.11 -18.17 -3.06
CA THR A 243 -3.95 -18.96 -1.81
C THR A 243 -4.49 -18.26 -0.54
N GLY A 244 -4.79 -16.95 -0.58
CA GLY A 244 -5.44 -16.23 0.53
C GLY A 244 -6.56 -15.29 0.08
N TYR A 245 -6.21 -14.36 -0.80
CA TYR A 245 -7.09 -13.45 -1.52
C TYR A 245 -7.12 -13.84 -3.00
N ASP A 246 -8.27 -13.69 -3.66
CA ASP A 246 -8.37 -13.75 -5.11
C ASP A 246 -7.78 -12.46 -5.72
N LEU A 247 -6.55 -12.56 -6.22
CA LEU A 247 -5.84 -11.50 -6.94
C LEU A 247 -5.90 -11.70 -8.47
N THR A 248 -6.52 -12.79 -8.95
CA THR A 248 -6.57 -13.14 -10.38
C THR A 248 -7.38 -12.15 -11.24
N LYS A 249 -8.16 -11.30 -10.58
CA LYS A 249 -8.99 -10.23 -11.17
C LYS A 249 -8.33 -8.85 -11.07
N GLY A 250 -7.08 -8.78 -10.63
CA GLY A 250 -6.36 -7.54 -10.37
C GLY A 250 -6.82 -6.84 -9.08
N TYR A 251 -6.30 -5.63 -8.89
CA TYR A 251 -6.49 -4.83 -7.69
C TYR A 251 -6.61 -3.34 -8.04
N LYS A 252 -7.78 -2.74 -7.76
CA LYS A 252 -8.04 -1.31 -7.98
C LYS A 252 -7.69 -0.76 -9.38
N GLY A 253 -7.74 -1.60 -10.41
CA GLY A 253 -7.40 -1.22 -11.80
C GLY A 253 -6.03 -1.73 -12.28
N TYR A 254 -5.18 -2.19 -11.36
CA TYR A 254 -3.88 -2.79 -11.64
C TYR A 254 -4.02 -4.30 -11.85
N ALA A 255 -3.17 -4.90 -12.71
CA ALA A 255 -3.27 -6.32 -13.07
C ALA A 255 -2.88 -7.25 -11.91
N ILE A 256 -1.96 -6.79 -11.06
CA ILE A 256 -1.64 -7.32 -9.73
C ILE A 256 -1.66 -6.16 -8.73
N PRO A 257 -1.73 -6.39 -7.41
CA PRO A 257 -1.53 -5.33 -6.43
C PRO A 257 -0.16 -4.63 -6.61
N PRO A 258 -0.08 -3.29 -6.50
CA PRO A 258 1.18 -2.60 -6.28
C PRO A 258 1.70 -2.83 -4.86
N GLY A 259 2.99 -2.60 -4.67
CA GLY A 259 3.62 -2.44 -3.35
C GLY A 259 3.78 -0.95 -3.06
N ASP A 260 4.96 -0.52 -2.60
CA ASP A 260 5.36 0.89 -2.67
C ASP A 260 5.49 1.36 -4.13
N LYS A 261 5.75 0.42 -5.05
CA LYS A 261 6.00 0.66 -6.47
C LYS A 261 5.07 -0.16 -7.35
N TYR A 262 5.02 0.18 -8.64
CA TYR A 262 4.37 -0.61 -9.68
C TYR A 262 5.22 -0.57 -10.96
N ARG A 263 6.36 -1.27 -10.92
CA ARG A 263 7.27 -1.38 -12.08
C ARG A 263 6.75 -2.37 -13.11
N LEU A 264 6.08 -3.45 -12.68
CA LEU A 264 5.60 -4.53 -13.54
C LEU A 264 4.13 -4.87 -13.25
N ASP A 265 3.39 -5.23 -14.31
CA ASP A 265 2.02 -5.77 -14.24
C ASP A 265 1.98 -7.28 -13.95
N TYR A 266 3.13 -7.86 -13.59
CA TYR A 266 3.33 -9.26 -13.27
C TYR A 266 4.44 -9.45 -12.23
N ILE A 267 4.55 -10.68 -11.72
CA ILE A 267 5.70 -11.15 -10.94
C ILE A 267 6.38 -12.28 -11.73
N GLU A 268 7.65 -12.51 -11.45
CA GLU A 268 8.41 -13.60 -12.07
C GLU A 268 8.60 -14.75 -11.09
N GLY A 269 8.95 -15.93 -11.60
CA GLY A 269 9.36 -17.05 -10.75
C GLY A 269 10.14 -18.11 -11.50
N ALA A 270 10.84 -18.96 -10.76
CA ALA A 270 11.59 -20.11 -11.28
C ALA A 270 10.97 -21.41 -10.76
N ARG A 271 10.75 -22.38 -11.66
CA ARG A 271 10.10 -23.66 -11.34
C ARG A 271 11.10 -24.79 -11.11
N LEU A 272 10.83 -25.60 -10.08
CA LEU A 272 11.48 -26.87 -9.82
C LEU A 272 10.40 -27.96 -9.79
N GLY A 273 10.20 -28.61 -10.94
CA GLY A 273 9.01 -29.43 -11.19
C GLY A 273 7.73 -28.58 -11.19
N ASP A 274 6.65 -29.09 -10.60
CA ASP A 274 5.35 -28.40 -10.51
C ASP A 274 5.34 -27.19 -9.56
N ARG A 275 6.46 -26.93 -8.87
CA ARG A 275 6.57 -25.95 -7.78
C ARG A 275 7.32 -24.70 -8.24
N VAL A 276 6.71 -23.52 -8.08
CA VAL A 276 7.42 -22.24 -8.20
C VAL A 276 8.26 -22.07 -6.93
N ALA A 277 9.54 -22.42 -7.00
CA ALA A 277 10.44 -22.44 -5.84
C ALA A 277 10.99 -21.04 -5.51
N VAL A 278 11.06 -20.17 -6.52
CA VAL A 278 11.50 -18.78 -6.41
C VAL A 278 10.39 -17.89 -6.94
N VAL A 279 10.00 -16.88 -6.18
CA VAL A 279 9.16 -15.76 -6.63
C VAL A 279 10.00 -14.50 -6.58
N TYR A 280 9.97 -13.73 -7.66
CA TYR A 280 10.70 -12.48 -7.80
C TYR A 280 9.74 -11.33 -8.11
N THR A 281 9.80 -10.28 -7.30
CA THR A 281 8.91 -9.12 -7.36
C THR A 281 9.70 -7.84 -7.56
N ARG A 282 9.19 -6.93 -8.39
CA ARG A 282 9.80 -5.62 -8.67
C ARG A 282 8.92 -4.43 -8.33
N ASN A 283 7.87 -4.67 -7.56
CA ASN A 283 6.88 -3.70 -7.12
C ASN A 283 7.12 -3.25 -5.67
N ASP A 284 8.24 -3.67 -5.06
CA ASP A 284 8.67 -3.31 -3.71
C ASP A 284 7.57 -3.50 -2.66
N TYR A 285 7.23 -4.77 -2.44
CA TYR A 285 6.24 -5.13 -1.43
C TYR A 285 6.80 -5.00 -0.01
N GLY A 286 8.13 -5.03 0.15
CA GLY A 286 8.85 -4.81 1.39
C GLY A 286 8.57 -3.42 1.96
N ASP A 287 8.90 -2.37 1.23
CA ASP A 287 8.57 -1.01 1.65
C ASP A 287 7.06 -0.77 1.65
N GLY A 288 6.33 -1.42 0.72
CA GLY A 288 4.86 -1.41 0.70
C GLY A 288 4.21 -1.89 2.00
N LEU A 289 4.77 -2.91 2.67
CA LEU A 289 4.31 -3.39 3.99
C LEU A 289 4.59 -2.39 5.12
N ASN A 290 5.60 -1.53 4.96
CA ASN A 290 6.07 -0.56 5.95
C ASN A 290 5.39 0.82 5.83
N ILE A 291 4.61 1.07 4.76
CA ILE A 291 3.88 2.33 4.56
C ILE A 291 2.99 2.64 5.76
N ASP A 292 3.12 3.84 6.34
CA ASP A 292 2.15 4.39 7.29
C ASP A 292 0.98 5.03 6.52
N GLU A 293 -0.21 4.46 6.66
CA GLU A 293 -1.43 4.87 5.95
C GLU A 293 -1.91 6.29 6.27
N HIS A 294 -1.43 6.90 7.36
CA HIS A 294 -1.76 8.26 7.78
C HIS A 294 -0.73 9.30 7.31
N THR A 295 0.45 8.86 6.85
CA THR A 295 1.48 9.76 6.31
C THR A 295 1.29 10.04 4.83
N HIS A 296 1.90 11.14 4.35
CA HIS A 296 2.12 11.32 2.91
C HIS A 296 3.44 10.61 2.55
N PRO A 297 3.52 9.90 1.42
CA PRO A 297 4.74 9.22 1.03
C PRO A 297 5.85 10.26 0.80
N LEU A 298 7.07 9.95 1.24
CA LEU A 298 8.23 10.85 1.11
C LEU A 298 8.68 11.05 -0.35
N HIS A 299 8.18 10.21 -1.25
CA HIS A 299 8.42 10.22 -2.68
C HIS A 299 7.10 10.14 -3.45
N GLU A 300 7.12 10.54 -4.73
CA GLU A 300 5.97 10.43 -5.61
C GLU A 300 5.63 8.95 -5.86
N SER A 301 4.38 8.56 -5.60
CA SER A 301 3.93 7.18 -5.84
C SER A 301 3.90 6.90 -7.33
N LEU A 302 4.36 5.71 -7.73
CA LEU A 302 4.25 5.21 -9.11
C LEU A 302 2.82 4.74 -9.45
N THR A 303 1.84 5.04 -8.60
CA THR A 303 0.42 4.69 -8.74
C THR A 303 -0.47 5.86 -8.35
N ASP A 304 -1.72 5.86 -8.81
CA ASP A 304 -2.75 6.81 -8.38
C ASP A 304 -3.39 6.48 -7.01
N LEU A 305 -2.88 5.44 -6.34
CA LEU A 305 -3.39 4.91 -5.07
C LEU A 305 -2.89 5.72 -3.86
N GLY A 306 -3.73 5.82 -2.83
CA GLY A 306 -3.30 6.39 -1.55
C GLY A 306 -2.44 5.41 -0.72
N PRO A 307 -1.67 5.89 0.28
CA PRO A 307 -0.80 5.08 1.12
C PRO A 307 -1.44 3.80 1.69
N GLY A 308 -2.59 3.89 2.36
CA GLY A 308 -3.31 2.71 2.85
C GLY A 308 -3.85 1.79 1.75
N GLU A 309 -4.06 2.29 0.52
CA GLU A 309 -4.45 1.46 -0.64
C GLU A 309 -3.26 0.68 -1.20
N MET A 310 -2.05 1.24 -1.15
CA MET A 310 -0.79 0.61 -1.53
C MET A 310 -0.34 -0.41 -0.47
N GLN A 311 -0.35 -0.03 0.81
CA GLN A 311 -0.04 -0.90 1.93
C GLN A 311 -0.92 -2.15 1.92
N GLU A 312 -2.23 -1.97 1.72
CA GLU A 312 -3.16 -3.07 1.60
C GLU A 312 -2.90 -3.96 0.37
N GLY A 313 -2.39 -3.40 -0.73
CA GLY A 313 -1.94 -4.17 -1.90
C GLY A 313 -0.78 -5.09 -1.54
N ALA A 314 0.25 -4.54 -0.89
CA ALA A 314 1.40 -5.28 -0.39
C ALA A 314 1.04 -6.36 0.63
N ILE A 315 0.15 -6.05 1.59
CA ILE A 315 -0.30 -7.02 2.59
C ILE A 315 -1.03 -8.20 1.93
N ARG A 316 -1.91 -7.95 0.95
CA ARG A 316 -2.57 -9.06 0.24
C ARG A 316 -1.59 -9.93 -0.51
N MET A 317 -0.63 -9.34 -1.23
CA MET A 317 0.39 -10.11 -1.95
C MET A 317 1.25 -10.93 -0.98
N GLY A 318 1.78 -10.30 0.09
CA GLY A 318 2.62 -10.97 1.08
C GLY A 318 1.91 -12.10 1.81
N VAL A 319 0.63 -11.93 2.18
CA VAL A 319 -0.19 -13.00 2.77
C VAL A 319 -0.36 -14.16 1.77
N ASN A 320 -0.66 -13.84 0.51
CA ASN A 320 -0.83 -14.83 -0.55
C ASN A 320 0.43 -15.67 -0.80
N LEU A 321 1.58 -15.01 -0.99
CA LEU A 321 2.86 -15.68 -1.22
C LEU A 321 3.28 -16.50 0.00
N THR A 322 3.13 -15.96 1.22
CA THR A 322 3.40 -16.70 2.46
C THR A 322 2.56 -17.97 2.55
N LEU A 323 1.23 -17.87 2.37
CA LEU A 323 0.35 -19.04 2.43
C LEU A 323 0.68 -20.04 1.29
N TYR A 324 1.07 -19.57 0.11
CA TYR A 324 1.55 -20.43 -0.97
C TYR A 324 2.79 -21.23 -0.57
N PHE A 325 3.81 -20.59 0.00
CA PHE A 325 5.03 -21.28 0.47
C PHE A 325 4.73 -22.27 1.61
N LEU A 326 3.93 -21.86 2.59
CA LEU A 326 3.61 -22.71 3.75
C LEU A 326 2.73 -23.92 3.38
N THR A 327 1.89 -23.81 2.36
CA THR A 327 0.98 -24.89 1.94
C THR A 327 1.43 -25.61 0.66
N HIS A 328 2.51 -25.17 0.03
CA HIS A 328 2.98 -25.60 -1.29
C HIS A 328 1.92 -25.44 -2.41
N GLY A 329 1.04 -24.45 -2.29
CA GLY A 329 -0.15 -24.30 -3.14
C GLY A 329 -1.20 -25.40 -2.98
N LYS A 330 -1.05 -26.30 -1.99
CA LYS A 330 -1.97 -27.41 -1.69
C LYS A 330 -2.88 -27.12 -0.50
N GLY A 331 -3.02 -25.85 -0.11
CA GLY A 331 -4.00 -25.43 0.88
C GLY A 331 -5.40 -25.83 0.39
N GLU A 332 -6.15 -26.57 1.20
CA GLU A 332 -7.54 -26.88 0.86
C GLU A 332 -8.30 -25.58 0.63
N ALA A 333 -8.94 -25.45 -0.54
CA ALA A 333 -9.85 -24.35 -0.82
C ALA A 333 -10.90 -24.21 0.30
N SER A 334 -11.32 -25.30 0.95
CA SER A 334 -12.23 -25.26 2.10
C SER A 334 -11.72 -24.42 3.29
N PHE A 335 -10.42 -24.41 3.56
CA PHE A 335 -9.83 -23.63 4.66
C PHE A 335 -9.62 -22.17 4.26
N VAL A 336 -9.10 -21.95 3.04
CA VAL A 336 -8.92 -20.60 2.48
C VAL A 336 -10.28 -19.95 2.29
N ASP A 337 -11.31 -20.63 1.76
CA ASP A 337 -12.65 -20.08 1.63
C ASP A 337 -13.31 -19.81 2.98
N ARG A 338 -13.10 -20.61 4.03
CA ARG A 338 -13.60 -20.24 5.39
C ARG A 338 -12.92 -18.97 5.91
N THR A 339 -11.61 -18.84 5.71
CA THR A 339 -10.83 -17.68 6.18
C THR A 339 -11.09 -16.45 5.31
N ALA A 340 -11.20 -16.61 4.00
CA ALA A 340 -11.48 -15.60 2.99
C ALA A 340 -12.96 -15.25 2.90
N ALA A 341 -13.89 -16.11 3.32
CA ALA A 341 -15.28 -15.75 3.58
C ALA A 341 -15.40 -15.00 4.90
N THR A 342 -14.61 -15.36 5.93
CA THR A 342 -14.52 -14.56 7.16
C THR A 342 -13.89 -13.19 6.87
N LEU A 343 -12.87 -13.10 6.02
CA LEU A 343 -12.27 -11.84 5.57
C LEU A 343 -13.17 -11.07 4.59
N ARG A 344 -13.90 -11.74 3.69
CA ARG A 344 -14.94 -11.09 2.86
C ARG A 344 -16.03 -10.53 3.76
N GLN A 345 -16.60 -11.31 4.69
CA GLN A 345 -17.56 -10.84 5.68
C GLN A 345 -17.00 -9.73 6.58
N GLN A 346 -15.77 -9.84 7.09
CA GLN A 346 -15.17 -8.79 7.93
C GLN A 346 -14.86 -7.52 7.13
N ARG A 347 -14.67 -7.61 5.81
CA ARG A 347 -14.39 -6.46 4.93
C ARG A 347 -15.62 -5.89 4.23
N GLU A 348 -16.67 -6.69 4.09
CA GLU A 348 -18.03 -6.28 3.74
C GLU A 348 -18.74 -5.73 4.99
N ALA A 349 -18.34 -6.14 6.20
CA ALA A 349 -18.69 -5.48 7.47
C ALA A 349 -17.78 -4.27 7.76
N ALA A 350 -16.51 -4.27 7.35
CA ALA A 350 -15.68 -3.07 7.28
C ALA A 350 -15.90 -2.26 6.00
N ALA A 351 -16.94 -2.55 5.22
CA ALA A 351 -17.43 -1.64 4.18
C ALA A 351 -18.16 -0.49 4.87
N ALA A 352 -17.39 0.42 5.44
CA ALA A 352 -17.83 1.66 6.08
C ALA A 352 -19.15 1.49 6.85
N THR A 353 -19.19 0.55 7.81
CA THR A 353 -20.41 0.34 8.62
C THR A 353 -20.83 1.67 9.22
N ALA A 354 -22.07 2.07 8.93
CA ALA A 354 -22.66 3.27 9.48
C ALA A 354 -22.50 3.28 11.01
N PRO A 355 -21.99 4.37 11.62
CA PRO A 355 -21.78 4.41 13.06
C PRO A 355 -23.09 4.14 13.80
N ALA A 356 -23.00 3.46 14.94
CA ALA A 356 -24.15 3.26 15.81
C ALA A 356 -24.65 4.61 16.31
N GLY A 357 -25.98 4.81 16.28
CA GLY A 357 -26.64 5.99 16.80
C GLY A 357 -27.81 6.48 15.95
N ALA A 358 -28.31 7.67 16.27
CA ALA A 358 -29.54 8.20 15.70
C ALA A 358 -29.33 8.74 14.27
N ALA A 359 -29.92 8.07 13.27
CA ALA A 359 -29.94 8.51 11.89
C ALA A 359 -31.18 9.37 11.59
N ARG A 360 -31.00 10.53 10.95
CA ARG A 360 -32.07 11.38 10.40
C ARG A 360 -31.92 11.54 8.88
N PRO A 361 -33.03 11.58 8.11
CA PRO A 361 -32.95 11.82 6.66
C PRO A 361 -32.28 13.15 6.31
N LEU A 362 -31.57 13.17 5.19
CA LEU A 362 -31.02 14.37 4.56
C LEU A 362 -31.62 14.47 3.15
N PRO A 363 -32.71 15.22 2.92
CA PRO A 363 -33.56 15.11 1.72
C PRO A 363 -32.97 15.77 0.46
N ILE A 364 -31.65 15.68 0.25
CA ILE A 364 -30.94 16.31 -0.89
C ILE A 364 -31.32 15.74 -2.26
N PHE A 365 -31.98 14.59 -2.33
CA PHE A 365 -32.51 14.01 -3.57
C PHE A 365 -34.05 14.01 -3.63
N ALA A 366 -34.71 14.88 -2.85
CA ALA A 366 -36.15 15.09 -2.96
C ALA A 366 -36.54 15.52 -4.39
N ALA A 367 -37.72 15.10 -4.85
CA ALA A 367 -38.21 15.45 -6.18
C ALA A 367 -38.27 16.98 -6.35
N GLY A 368 -37.63 17.49 -7.41
CA GLY A 368 -37.54 18.93 -7.67
C GLY A 368 -36.41 19.67 -6.93
N ALA A 369 -35.52 18.98 -6.20
CA ALA A 369 -34.35 19.62 -5.59
C ALA A 369 -33.45 20.26 -6.68
N PRO A 370 -33.18 21.58 -6.63
CA PRO A 370 -32.55 22.33 -7.71
C PRO A 370 -31.02 22.18 -7.72
N TRP A 371 -30.53 20.97 -8.02
CA TRP A 371 -29.11 20.74 -8.27
C TRP A 371 -28.65 21.47 -9.53
N GLN A 372 -27.53 22.17 -9.45
CA GLN A 372 -26.90 22.90 -10.55
C GLN A 372 -25.50 22.34 -10.81
N ARG A 373 -25.13 22.13 -12.08
CA ARG A 373 -23.74 21.77 -12.43
C ARG A 373 -22.85 22.99 -12.19
N GLU A 374 -21.70 22.77 -11.58
CA GLU A 374 -20.69 23.80 -11.39
C GLU A 374 -19.91 24.06 -12.68
N GLU A 375 -19.83 25.31 -13.12
CA GLU A 375 -19.22 25.70 -14.40
C GLU A 375 -17.73 25.35 -14.50
N TRP A 376 -17.02 25.36 -13.37
CA TRP A 376 -15.60 24.99 -13.26
C TRP A 376 -15.34 23.47 -13.29
N SER A 377 -16.37 22.64 -13.50
CA SER A 377 -16.30 21.19 -13.54
C SER A 377 -16.65 20.61 -14.92
N ASP A 378 -16.23 19.38 -15.18
CA ASP A 378 -16.52 18.67 -16.44
C ASP A 378 -18.03 18.43 -16.64
N GLU A 379 -18.41 18.15 -17.90
CA GLU A 379 -19.81 17.91 -18.25
C GLU A 379 -20.42 16.68 -17.58
N GLY A 380 -21.68 16.81 -17.22
CA GLY A 380 -22.45 15.74 -16.60
C GLY A 380 -23.91 16.14 -16.40
N GLN A 381 -24.71 15.16 -15.99
CA GLN A 381 -26.13 15.35 -15.70
C GLN A 381 -26.49 14.60 -14.41
N LEU A 382 -27.10 15.32 -13.46
CA LEU A 382 -27.69 14.74 -12.27
C LEU A 382 -29.21 14.74 -12.42
N SER A 383 -29.82 13.55 -12.34
CA SER A 383 -31.24 13.31 -12.48
C SER A 383 -31.80 12.68 -11.21
N LEU A 384 -32.99 13.10 -10.77
CA LEU A 384 -33.60 12.67 -9.52
C LEU A 384 -34.80 11.75 -9.77
N ALA A 385 -34.87 10.64 -9.03
CA ALA A 385 -36.01 9.72 -9.04
C ALA A 385 -36.12 9.03 -7.68
N GLU A 386 -37.34 8.93 -7.13
CA GLU A 386 -37.65 8.12 -5.93
C GLU A 386 -36.70 8.34 -4.72
N ALA A 387 -36.35 9.60 -4.43
CA ALA A 387 -35.39 10.00 -3.38
C ALA A 387 -33.95 9.47 -3.57
N ALA A 388 -33.61 9.09 -4.80
CA ALA A 388 -32.26 8.78 -5.27
C ALA A 388 -31.87 9.73 -6.43
N ALA A 389 -30.58 9.76 -6.74
CA ALA A 389 -30.03 10.47 -7.89
C ALA A 389 -29.25 9.53 -8.81
N ARG A 390 -29.45 9.65 -10.13
CA ARG A 390 -28.56 9.10 -11.15
C ARG A 390 -27.68 10.24 -11.65
N LEU A 391 -26.38 10.11 -11.43
CA LEU A 391 -25.34 11.02 -11.88
C LEU A 391 -24.57 10.37 -13.03
N SER A 392 -24.73 10.89 -14.24
CA SER A 392 -23.86 10.60 -15.37
C SER A 392 -22.85 11.75 -15.56
N PHE A 393 -21.62 11.42 -15.91
CA PHE A 393 -20.56 12.42 -16.10
C PHE A 393 -19.54 11.97 -17.15
N THR A 394 -18.88 12.94 -17.77
CA THR A 394 -17.72 12.73 -18.62
C THR A 394 -16.44 13.19 -17.93
N VAL A 395 -15.30 12.60 -18.30
CA VAL A 395 -13.98 13.05 -17.87
C VAL A 395 -13.40 13.95 -18.95
N GLY A 396 -13.24 15.22 -18.62
CA GLY A 396 -12.68 16.27 -19.48
C GLY A 396 -11.37 16.81 -18.90
N ALA A 397 -11.12 18.09 -19.13
CA ALA A 397 -9.89 18.75 -18.68
C ALA A 397 -9.85 19.01 -17.17
N GLN A 398 -11.00 19.12 -16.50
CA GLN A 398 -11.09 19.41 -15.06
C GLN A 398 -10.96 18.14 -14.21
N ARG A 399 -11.28 16.99 -14.81
CA ARG A 399 -11.17 15.62 -14.26
C ARG A 399 -12.03 15.37 -13.01
N LYS A 400 -12.97 16.29 -12.81
CA LYS A 400 -13.91 16.35 -11.71
C LYS A 400 -15.22 16.87 -12.27
N CYS A 401 -16.33 16.22 -11.95
CA CYS A 401 -17.67 16.70 -12.23
C CYS A 401 -18.32 17.07 -10.90
N ALA A 402 -18.89 18.28 -10.80
CA ALA A 402 -19.43 18.80 -9.55
C ALA A 402 -20.82 19.40 -9.71
N PHE A 403 -21.66 19.15 -8.70
CA PHE A 403 -23.02 19.66 -8.61
C PHE A 403 -23.25 20.29 -7.25
N SER A 404 -23.99 21.40 -7.20
CA SER A 404 -24.35 22.08 -5.95
C SER A 404 -25.84 22.17 -5.72
N LEU A 405 -26.25 22.10 -4.46
CA LEU A 405 -27.62 22.26 -3.99
C LEU A 405 -27.65 23.24 -2.79
N PRO A 406 -28.28 24.42 -2.93
CA PRO A 406 -28.60 25.29 -1.80
C PRO A 406 -29.49 24.58 -0.76
N GLN A 407 -29.32 24.93 0.52
CA GLN A 407 -30.10 24.38 1.63
C GLN A 407 -30.89 25.50 2.32
N GLU A 408 -32.21 25.53 2.10
CA GLU A 408 -33.13 26.45 2.77
C GLU A 408 -34.25 25.64 3.45
N PRO A 409 -34.33 25.61 4.80
CA PRO A 409 -33.37 26.18 5.75
C PRO A 409 -32.00 25.43 5.73
N PRO A 410 -30.92 26.06 6.25
CA PRO A 410 -29.61 25.42 6.36
C PRO A 410 -29.64 24.10 7.14
N VAL A 411 -28.78 23.15 6.75
CA VAL A 411 -28.66 21.85 7.41
C VAL A 411 -27.66 21.94 8.56
N GLU A 412 -28.16 21.80 9.78
CA GLU A 412 -27.37 21.81 11.02
C GLU A 412 -26.58 20.49 11.21
N VAL A 413 -25.26 20.56 11.30
CA VAL A 413 -24.40 19.43 11.72
C VAL A 413 -23.51 19.82 12.90
N THR A 414 -23.08 18.82 13.68
CA THR A 414 -22.10 18.96 14.77
C THR A 414 -20.91 18.03 14.56
N THR A 415 -19.88 18.12 15.39
CA THR A 415 -18.71 17.21 15.34
C THR A 415 -19.06 15.73 15.55
N ASP A 416 -20.19 15.46 16.21
CA ASP A 416 -20.66 14.09 16.48
C ASP A 416 -21.49 13.49 15.33
N ASP A 417 -21.70 14.27 14.25
CA ASP A 417 -22.50 13.86 13.10
C ASP A 417 -21.62 13.33 11.95
N VAL A 418 -22.12 12.31 11.26
CA VAL A 418 -21.53 11.73 10.04
C VAL A 418 -22.55 11.80 8.93
N VAL A 419 -22.21 12.45 7.81
CA VAL A 419 -23.05 12.42 6.60
C VAL A 419 -22.80 11.10 5.87
N ALA A 420 -23.87 10.38 5.55
CA ALA A 420 -23.79 9.04 4.97
C ALA A 420 -24.63 8.92 3.70
N LEU A 421 -24.08 8.24 2.68
CA LEU A 421 -24.68 8.10 1.36
C LEU A 421 -24.42 6.69 0.79
N GLN A 422 -25.46 5.98 0.33
CA GLN A 422 -25.29 4.74 -0.43
C GLN A 422 -25.00 5.06 -1.90
N ILE A 423 -24.08 4.29 -2.50
CA ILE A 423 -23.61 4.52 -3.87
C ILE A 423 -23.47 3.19 -4.60
N ARG A 424 -24.22 3.02 -5.69
CA ARG A 424 -24.00 1.94 -6.66
C ARG A 424 -23.26 2.50 -7.86
N SER A 425 -22.02 2.03 -8.05
CA SER A 425 -21.16 2.44 -9.16
C SER A 425 -21.30 1.50 -10.35
N GLY A 426 -21.65 2.05 -11.51
CA GLY A 426 -21.64 1.34 -12.80
C GLY A 426 -20.28 1.38 -13.51
N LEU A 427 -19.26 1.97 -12.88
CA LEU A 427 -17.93 2.15 -13.47
C LEU A 427 -17.17 0.82 -13.54
N ARG A 428 -16.28 0.69 -14.54
CA ARG A 428 -15.36 -0.46 -14.66
C ARG A 428 -14.15 -0.35 -13.73
N GLY A 429 -13.81 0.86 -13.29
CA GLY A 429 -12.71 1.17 -12.38
C GLY A 429 -13.19 1.88 -11.11
N GLY A 430 -12.25 2.33 -10.28
CA GLY A 430 -12.55 3.16 -9.12
C GLY A 430 -12.89 4.60 -9.47
N ALA A 431 -13.68 5.25 -8.63
CA ALA A 431 -13.83 6.70 -8.57
C ALA A 431 -13.62 7.19 -7.14
N ARG A 432 -13.60 8.50 -6.94
CA ARG A 432 -13.45 9.17 -5.64
C ARG A 432 -14.59 10.19 -5.50
N LEU A 433 -15.34 10.15 -4.40
CA LEU A 433 -16.45 11.06 -4.13
C LEU A 433 -16.18 11.93 -2.91
N ALA A 434 -16.27 13.25 -3.03
CA ALA A 434 -16.26 14.19 -1.91
C ALA A 434 -17.62 14.89 -1.75
N LEU A 435 -17.90 15.34 -0.52
CA LEU A 435 -18.92 16.34 -0.24
C LEU A 435 -18.23 17.63 0.20
N ALA A 436 -18.71 18.76 -0.30
CA ALA A 436 -18.33 20.07 0.22
C ALA A 436 -19.51 20.79 0.84
N PHE A 437 -19.23 21.58 1.86
CA PHE A 437 -20.19 22.33 2.62
C PHE A 437 -19.82 23.82 2.58
N THR A 438 -20.76 24.67 2.19
CA THR A 438 -20.67 26.12 2.40
C THR A 438 -21.31 26.45 3.74
N VAL A 439 -20.55 27.04 4.65
CA VAL A 439 -20.99 27.42 6.00
C VAL A 439 -20.61 28.88 6.23
N GLY A 440 -21.58 29.78 6.08
CA GLY A 440 -21.32 31.22 6.03
C GLY A 440 -20.57 31.58 4.75
N ASP A 441 -19.45 32.29 4.90
CA ASP A 441 -18.54 32.67 3.83
C ASP A 441 -17.51 31.58 3.47
N ARG A 442 -17.41 30.49 4.25
CA ARG A 442 -16.37 29.47 4.10
C ARG A 442 -16.83 28.22 3.35
N TYR A 443 -15.96 27.72 2.48
CA TYR A 443 -16.08 26.44 1.79
C TYR A 443 -15.19 25.37 2.44
N PHE A 444 -15.76 24.22 2.74
CA PHE A 444 -15.09 23.06 3.33
C PHE A 444 -15.34 21.84 2.45
N GLU A 445 -14.33 21.30 1.78
CA GLU A 445 -14.46 20.05 1.01
C GLU A 445 -13.88 18.88 1.80
N SER A 446 -14.67 17.83 2.00
CA SER A 446 -14.24 16.61 2.69
C SER A 446 -13.13 15.90 1.91
N ARG A 447 -12.30 15.13 2.62
CA ARG A 447 -11.48 14.10 1.99
C ARG A 447 -12.38 13.19 1.12
N PRO A 448 -12.00 12.88 -0.13
CA PRO A 448 -12.82 12.03 -0.98
C PRO A 448 -12.77 10.57 -0.53
N VAL A 449 -13.94 9.92 -0.53
CA VAL A 449 -14.10 8.48 -0.28
C VAL A 449 -13.92 7.72 -1.59
N TYR A 450 -13.14 6.63 -1.57
CA TYR A 450 -12.98 5.75 -2.73
C TYR A 450 -14.24 4.91 -2.99
N ILE A 451 -14.74 4.95 -4.21
CA ILE A 451 -15.93 4.24 -4.68
C ILE A 451 -15.48 3.11 -5.63
N LYS A 452 -15.64 1.86 -5.20
CA LYS A 452 -15.41 0.67 -6.05
C LYS A 452 -16.62 0.41 -6.98
N PRO A 453 -16.46 -0.36 -8.07
CA PRO A 453 -17.59 -0.91 -8.81
C PRO A 453 -18.60 -1.65 -7.90
N GLY A 454 -19.89 -1.58 -8.24
CA GLY A 454 -20.97 -2.14 -7.42
C GLY A 454 -21.33 -1.27 -6.21
N ASP A 455 -21.78 -1.91 -5.13
CA ASP A 455 -22.37 -1.22 -3.96
C ASP A 455 -21.33 -0.72 -2.94
N ASN A 456 -21.54 0.50 -2.44
CA ASN A 456 -20.69 1.22 -1.50
C ASN A 456 -21.55 1.98 -0.48
N LEU A 457 -20.97 2.26 0.69
CA LEU A 457 -21.45 3.25 1.65
C LEU A 457 -20.34 4.29 1.83
N ALA A 458 -20.60 5.54 1.44
CA ALA A 458 -19.71 6.66 1.71
C ALA A 458 -20.09 7.33 3.02
N LEU A 459 -19.08 7.62 3.86
CA LEU A 459 -19.21 8.30 5.14
C LEU A 459 -18.31 9.54 5.13
N PHE A 460 -18.85 10.65 5.64
CA PHE A 460 -18.17 11.93 5.74
C PHE A 460 -18.31 12.44 7.19
N PRO A 461 -17.36 12.13 8.08
CA PRO A 461 -17.39 12.56 9.47
C PRO A 461 -17.23 14.08 9.59
N CYS A 462 -18.11 14.74 10.36
CA CYS A 462 -18.06 16.20 10.51
C CYS A 462 -17.10 16.68 11.61
N GLY A 463 -16.70 15.80 12.53
CA GLY A 463 -15.79 16.12 13.65
C GLY A 463 -14.30 15.87 13.39
N GLU A 464 -13.94 15.31 12.24
CA GLU A 464 -12.55 15.01 11.91
C GLU A 464 -11.88 16.16 11.15
N ALA A 465 -10.56 16.30 11.31
CA ALA A 465 -9.74 17.29 10.61
C ALA A 465 -9.47 16.86 9.15
N THR A 466 -10.51 16.45 8.44
CA THR A 466 -10.46 15.85 7.09
C THR A 466 -11.00 16.77 6.01
N PHE A 467 -11.27 18.04 6.31
CA PHE A 467 -11.70 19.03 5.33
C PHE A 467 -10.51 19.84 4.81
N LYS A 468 -10.60 20.28 3.55
CA LYS A 468 -9.74 21.33 3.00
C LYS A 468 -10.54 22.62 2.81
N THR A 469 -9.92 23.75 3.14
CA THR A 469 -10.44 25.09 2.90
C THR A 469 -9.40 25.96 2.20
N GLU A 470 -9.84 27.08 1.62
CA GLU A 470 -8.95 28.10 1.04
C GLU A 470 -7.95 28.64 2.08
N ALA A 471 -8.44 29.01 3.27
CA ALA A 471 -7.61 29.48 4.38
C ALA A 471 -6.61 28.43 4.90
N GLY A 472 -6.99 27.14 4.83
CA GLY A 472 -6.11 26.01 5.13
C GLY A 472 -5.10 25.67 4.03
N GLY A 473 -5.07 26.42 2.92
CA GLY A 473 -4.18 26.19 1.79
C GLY A 473 -4.52 24.91 1.00
N TRP A 474 -5.80 24.56 0.92
CA TRP A 474 -6.33 23.40 0.18
C TRP A 474 -5.80 22.01 0.63
N ALA A 475 -5.28 21.89 1.85
CA ALA A 475 -4.87 20.63 2.47
C ALA A 475 -5.97 20.07 3.40
N TYR A 476 -6.13 18.74 3.45
CA TYR A 476 -7.10 18.07 4.35
C TYR A 476 -6.58 18.05 5.80
N ARG A 477 -6.82 19.16 6.51
CA ARG A 477 -6.42 19.37 7.91
C ARG A 477 -7.35 20.30 8.68
N ASP A 478 -8.38 20.84 8.02
CA ASP A 478 -9.33 21.76 8.62
C ASP A 478 -10.49 20.98 9.25
N LEU A 479 -11.03 21.54 10.33
CA LEU A 479 -12.25 21.10 10.99
C LEU A 479 -13.44 21.94 10.53
N LEU A 480 -14.62 21.33 10.44
CA LEU A 480 -15.87 22.09 10.42
C LEU A 480 -16.06 22.84 11.76
N PRO A 481 -16.80 23.97 11.76
CA PRO A 481 -17.25 24.59 13.00
C PRO A 481 -18.00 23.59 13.89
N ALA A 482 -17.79 23.65 15.21
CA ALA A 482 -18.34 22.67 16.16
C ALA A 482 -19.87 22.48 16.07
N ARG A 483 -20.55 23.53 15.60
CA ARG A 483 -21.90 23.50 15.06
C ARG A 483 -21.90 24.29 13.75
N ALA A 484 -22.24 23.63 12.66
CA ALA A 484 -22.18 24.19 11.31
C ALA A 484 -23.57 24.21 10.66
N ALA A 485 -23.99 25.40 10.22
CA ALA A 485 -25.20 25.63 9.45
C ALA A 485 -24.88 25.56 7.95
N ILE A 486 -25.05 24.38 7.34
CA ILE A 486 -24.68 24.15 5.94
C ILE A 486 -25.73 24.81 5.03
N GLN A 487 -25.32 25.85 4.30
CA GLN A 487 -26.16 26.65 3.40
C GLN A 487 -26.15 26.13 1.96
N ARG A 488 -25.12 25.35 1.57
CA ARG A 488 -25.01 24.67 0.28
C ARG A 488 -24.21 23.40 0.44
N ILE A 489 -24.66 22.32 -0.19
CA ILE A 489 -23.94 21.06 -0.32
C ILE A 489 -23.47 20.94 -1.77
N THR A 490 -22.19 20.66 -1.99
CA THR A 490 -21.61 20.35 -3.30
C THR A 490 -21.18 18.89 -3.31
N LEU A 491 -21.56 18.16 -4.35
CA LEU A 491 -21.17 16.79 -4.63
C LEU A 491 -20.06 16.82 -5.68
N LEU A 492 -18.90 16.20 -5.41
CA LEU A 492 -17.77 16.14 -6.36
C LEU A 492 -17.42 14.69 -6.67
N VAL A 493 -17.44 14.33 -7.95
CA VAL A 493 -16.90 13.05 -8.46
C VAL A 493 -15.58 13.30 -9.15
N TYR A 494 -14.53 12.62 -8.71
CA TYR A 494 -13.25 12.46 -9.40
C TYR A 494 -13.20 11.06 -9.99
N SER A 495 -12.89 10.94 -11.28
CA SER A 495 -12.85 9.63 -11.95
C SER A 495 -11.82 9.62 -13.07
N PRO A 496 -11.09 8.51 -13.28
CA PRO A 496 -10.24 8.33 -14.45
C PRO A 496 -11.03 8.05 -15.74
N ALA A 497 -12.31 7.68 -15.63
CA ALA A 497 -13.17 7.36 -16.78
C ALA A 497 -14.62 7.86 -16.61
N SER A 498 -15.24 8.28 -17.71
CA SER A 498 -16.66 8.66 -17.78
C SER A 498 -17.59 7.52 -17.37
N GLY A 499 -18.77 7.83 -16.83
CA GLY A 499 -19.80 6.82 -16.54
C GLY A 499 -20.93 7.28 -15.64
N GLU A 500 -21.53 6.34 -14.90
CA GLU A 500 -22.72 6.55 -14.07
C GLU A 500 -22.51 6.09 -12.62
N LEU A 501 -22.98 6.90 -11.67
CA LEU A 501 -23.22 6.55 -10.28
C LEU A 501 -24.70 6.69 -9.93
N GLN A 502 -25.23 5.75 -9.15
CA GLN A 502 -26.55 5.83 -8.53
C GLN A 502 -26.37 6.09 -7.03
N LEU A 503 -26.97 7.18 -6.54
CA LEU A 503 -26.77 7.74 -5.20
C LEU A 503 -28.09 7.67 -4.44
N SER A 504 -28.11 7.11 -3.23
CA SER A 504 -29.36 6.88 -2.49
C SER A 504 -29.18 6.91 -0.98
N GLN A 505 -30.29 6.95 -0.26
CA GLN A 505 -30.35 7.00 1.22
C GLN A 505 -29.44 8.05 1.90
N PRO A 506 -29.39 9.31 1.41
CA PRO A 506 -28.67 10.39 2.10
C PRO A 506 -29.25 10.62 3.50
N ARG A 507 -28.38 10.58 4.50
CA ARG A 507 -28.75 10.71 5.92
C ARG A 507 -27.61 11.30 6.74
N ILE A 508 -27.97 11.86 7.89
CA ILE A 508 -27.00 12.31 8.90
C ILE A 508 -27.16 11.40 10.10
N ILE A 509 -26.05 10.82 10.55
CA ILE A 509 -26.00 9.86 11.64
C ILE A 509 -25.25 10.52 12.79
N ARG A 510 -25.91 10.70 13.93
CA ARG A 510 -25.24 11.11 15.16
C ARG A 510 -24.64 9.88 15.81
N ALA A 511 -23.31 9.83 15.91
CA ALA A 511 -22.62 8.72 16.53
C ALA A 511 -22.87 8.69 18.06
N ASP A 512 -23.13 7.50 18.60
CA ASP A 512 -23.24 7.29 20.04
C ASP A 512 -21.86 7.49 20.69
N ARG A 513 -21.69 8.60 21.44
CA ARG A 513 -20.48 8.81 22.25
C ARG A 513 -20.38 7.72 23.30
N THR A 514 -19.33 6.89 23.21
CA THR A 514 -18.97 5.98 24.31
C THR A 514 -18.53 6.83 25.51
N PRO A 515 -19.19 6.74 26.68
CA PRO A 515 -18.85 7.58 27.82
C PRO A 515 -17.52 7.13 28.44
N GLY A 516 -16.41 7.76 28.05
CA GLY A 516 -15.10 7.50 28.64
C GLY A 516 -13.87 7.94 27.82
N GLY A 517 -13.99 8.11 26.50
CA GLY A 517 -12.91 8.62 25.66
C GLY A 517 -12.74 10.14 25.79
N SER A 518 -11.69 10.60 26.45
CA SER A 518 -11.25 12.01 26.38
C SER A 518 -10.43 12.25 25.09
N PRO A 519 -10.44 13.48 24.54
CA PRO A 519 -9.87 13.80 23.23
C PRO A 519 -8.33 13.77 23.19
#